data_AF-K1Q9S2-F1
#
_entry.id   AF-K1Q9S2-F1
#
_cell.length_a   1.000
_cell.length_b   1.000
_cell.length_c   1.000
_cell.angle_alpha   90.00
_cell.angle_beta   90.00
_cell.angle_gamma   90.00
#
_symmetry.space_group_name_H-M   'P 1'
#
loop_
_entity.id
_entity.type
_entity.pdbx_description
1 polymer ?
#
loop_
_entity_poly.entity_id
_entity_poly.type
_entity_poly.pdbx_seq_one_letter_code
_entity_poly.pdbx_strand_id
1 'polypeptide(L)'
;MSRSSGTLITTNNATFIPPRFMPGYRGHCPTTKYDYGETYGNATQKYFQDYRSEVLSSSADPYCKGGEFPTYYTHKPETVISNRTRNRDRWLHTPKYSLTNIDFDRKEELKSFDKLAQKHREFYVDKSGTLKKVNHFMIPTKAEDQIKRNVPL
;
A
#
# COMPACT_ATOMS: atom_id res chain seq x y z
N MET A 1 1.86 7.52 -55.99
CA MET A 1 0.99 6.44 -56.50
C MET A 1 -0.44 6.94 -56.53
N SER A 2 -0.92 7.34 -57.72
CA SER A 2 -2.30 7.80 -57.95
C SER A 2 -3.27 6.61 -57.84
N ARG A 3 -4.33 6.73 -57.03
CA ARG A 3 -5.40 5.72 -56.95
C ARG A 3 -6.44 6.04 -58.02
N SER A 4 -6.82 5.07 -58.84
CA SER A 4 -7.87 5.23 -59.85
C SER A 4 -9.22 5.50 -59.19
N SER A 5 -10.01 6.40 -59.81
CA SER A 5 -11.35 6.74 -59.36
C SER A 5 -12.26 5.51 -59.40
N GLY A 6 -12.78 5.06 -58.25
CA GLY A 6 -13.77 3.98 -58.17
C GLY A 6 -13.47 2.85 -57.17
N THR A 7 -12.37 2.89 -56.41
CA THR A 7 -12.12 1.84 -55.39
C THR A 7 -13.04 2.03 -54.18
N LEU A 8 -14.04 1.15 -54.04
CA LEU A 8 -14.93 1.09 -52.88
C LEU A 8 -14.13 0.68 -51.63
N ILE A 9 -14.00 1.57 -50.65
CA ILE A 9 -13.32 1.28 -49.38
C ILE A 9 -14.33 0.58 -48.46
N THR A 10 -14.12 -0.72 -48.27
CA THR A 10 -14.92 -1.58 -47.37
C THR A 10 -14.08 -2.01 -46.18
N THR A 11 -14.69 -2.08 -45.00
CA THR A 11 -14.04 -2.48 -43.74
C THR A 11 -13.56 -3.93 -43.73
N ASN A 12 -13.97 -4.74 -44.72
CA ASN A 12 -13.68 -6.17 -44.81
C ASN A 12 -12.52 -6.49 -45.76
N ASN A 13 -11.85 -5.48 -46.33
CA ASN A 13 -10.67 -5.69 -47.16
C ASN A 13 -9.45 -5.97 -46.27
N ALA A 14 -8.67 -7.01 -46.58
CA ALA A 14 -7.45 -7.37 -45.85
C ALA A 14 -6.38 -6.25 -45.81
N THR A 15 -6.48 -5.26 -46.71
CA THR A 15 -5.60 -4.07 -46.74
C THR A 15 -6.21 -2.84 -46.03
N PHE A 16 -7.41 -2.95 -45.46
CA PHE A 16 -8.07 -1.86 -44.73
C PHE A 16 -7.48 -1.71 -43.33
N ILE A 17 -6.81 -0.57 -43.10
CA ILE A 17 -6.33 -0.17 -41.77
C ILE A 17 -7.26 0.93 -41.27
N PRO A 18 -7.92 0.77 -40.11
CA PRO A 18 -8.87 1.76 -39.63
C PRO A 18 -8.14 3.09 -39.32
N PRO A 19 -8.77 4.26 -39.54
CA PRO A 19 -8.11 5.58 -39.45
C PRO A 19 -7.43 5.85 -38.10
N ARG A 20 -7.90 5.19 -37.04
CA ARG A 20 -7.36 5.27 -35.67
C ARG A 20 -5.99 4.62 -35.50
N PHE A 21 -5.63 3.69 -36.38
CA PHE A 21 -4.32 3.02 -36.41
C PHE A 21 -3.42 3.54 -37.52
N MET A 22 -3.91 4.46 -38.36
CA MET A 22 -3.02 5.23 -39.23
C MET A 22 -2.31 6.29 -38.39
N PRO A 23 -0.97 6.31 -38.36
CA PRO A 23 -0.23 7.39 -37.73
C PRO A 23 -0.68 8.72 -38.37
N GLY A 24 -1.11 9.68 -37.55
CA GLY A 24 -1.52 11.00 -38.07
C GLY A 24 -0.42 11.62 -38.92
N TYR A 25 -0.79 12.27 -40.03
CA TYR A 25 0.13 12.92 -40.95
C TYR A 25 1.13 13.82 -40.20
N ARG A 26 2.42 13.46 -40.24
CA ARG A 26 3.58 14.25 -39.77
C ARG A 26 4.44 14.71 -40.95
N GLY A 27 3.78 15.01 -42.07
CA GLY A 27 4.45 15.45 -43.30
C GLY A 27 5.09 16.84 -43.17
N HIS A 28 5.53 17.38 -44.30
CA HIS A 28 6.19 18.68 -44.39
C HIS A 28 5.37 19.79 -43.73
N CYS A 29 5.93 20.41 -42.69
CA CYS A 29 5.43 21.66 -42.10
C CYS A 29 6.25 22.82 -42.70
N PRO A 30 5.63 23.70 -43.51
CA PRO A 30 6.31 24.87 -44.04
C PRO A 30 6.95 25.65 -42.90
N THR A 31 8.21 26.09 -43.07
CA THR A 31 9.04 26.82 -42.08
C THR A 31 9.53 26.04 -40.87
N THR A 32 9.08 24.79 -40.67
CA THR A 32 9.45 23.99 -39.47
C THR A 32 10.20 22.71 -39.80
N LYS A 33 9.97 22.12 -40.99
CA LYS A 33 10.62 20.86 -41.40
C LYS A 33 10.95 20.90 -42.89
N TYR A 34 12.23 21.02 -43.24
CA TYR A 34 12.70 21.21 -44.62
C TYR A 34 13.05 19.91 -45.37
N ASP A 35 12.50 18.77 -44.94
CA ASP A 35 12.78 17.49 -45.60
C ASP A 35 11.98 17.40 -46.91
N TYR A 36 12.67 17.42 -48.05
CA TYR A 36 12.12 17.19 -49.39
C TYR A 36 12.82 15.99 -50.04
N GLY A 37 12.10 15.23 -50.87
CA GLY A 37 12.68 14.15 -51.69
C GLY A 37 12.55 12.72 -51.14
N GLU A 38 12.04 12.52 -49.92
CA GLU A 38 11.82 11.18 -49.36
C GLU A 38 10.39 10.68 -49.58
N THR A 39 10.27 9.40 -49.94
CA THR A 39 8.95 8.75 -50.00
C THR A 39 8.40 8.54 -48.59
N TYR A 40 7.07 8.47 -48.45
CA TYR A 40 6.43 8.17 -47.17
C TYR A 40 6.97 6.87 -46.54
N GLY A 41 7.25 5.85 -47.36
CA GLY A 41 7.83 4.58 -46.91
C GLY A 41 9.22 4.77 -46.26
N ASN A 42 10.14 5.45 -46.97
CA ASN A 42 11.47 5.71 -46.44
C ASN A 42 11.44 6.59 -45.19
N ALA A 43 10.63 7.65 -45.20
CA ALA A 43 10.52 8.56 -44.07
C ALA A 43 9.98 7.87 -42.81
N THR A 44 8.96 7.01 -42.97
CA THR A 44 8.41 6.23 -41.85
C THR A 44 9.40 5.16 -41.38
N GLN A 45 10.08 4.46 -42.29
CA GLN A 45 11.10 3.47 -41.94
C GLN A 45 12.26 4.09 -41.16
N LYS A 46 12.79 5.23 -41.64
CA LYS A 46 13.83 6.00 -40.94
C LYS A 46 13.35 6.43 -39.55
N TYR A 47 12.15 6.99 -39.46
CA TYR A 47 11.56 7.38 -38.17
C TYR A 47 11.49 6.22 -37.17
N PHE A 48 11.04 5.03 -37.60
CA PHE A 48 10.97 3.87 -36.69
C PHE A 48 12.35 3.41 -36.23
N GLN A 49 13.37 3.47 -37.12
CA GLN A 49 14.74 3.13 -36.75
C GLN A 49 15.35 4.16 -35.80
N ASP A 50 15.16 5.45 -36.07
CA ASP A 50 15.63 6.56 -35.22
C ASP A 50 14.96 6.53 -33.84
N TYR A 51 13.64 6.32 -33.80
CA TYR A 51 12.92 6.16 -32.54
C TYR A 51 13.42 4.95 -31.75
N ARG A 52 13.64 3.81 -32.43
CA ARG A 52 14.16 2.61 -31.79
C ARG A 52 15.57 2.84 -31.23
N SER A 53 16.45 3.49 -31.98
CA SER A 53 17.83 3.76 -31.53
C SER A 53 17.86 4.77 -30.37
N GLU A 54 17.04 5.82 -30.43
CA GLU A 54 16.88 6.80 -29.36
C GLU A 54 16.39 6.12 -28.08
N VAL A 55 15.32 5.33 -28.15
CA VAL A 55 14.78 4.59 -26.99
C VAL A 55 15.80 3.60 -26.42
N LEU A 56 16.54 2.88 -27.27
CA LEU A 56 17.59 1.98 -26.82
C LEU A 56 18.73 2.75 -26.12
N SER A 57 19.15 3.89 -26.67
CA SER A 57 20.20 4.73 -26.08
C SER A 57 19.76 5.35 -24.74
N SER A 58 18.52 5.82 -24.64
CA SER A 58 17.98 6.42 -23.42
C SER A 58 17.63 5.39 -22.35
N SER A 59 17.31 4.14 -22.74
CA SER A 59 17.05 3.05 -21.79
C SER A 59 18.27 2.68 -20.95
N ALA A 60 19.47 3.14 -21.32
CA ALA A 60 20.68 2.98 -20.53
C ALA A 60 20.71 3.88 -19.28
N ASP A 61 19.99 5.02 -19.29
CA ASP A 61 20.02 6.03 -18.24
C ASP A 61 18.78 5.94 -17.30
N PRO A 62 18.96 5.76 -15.98
CA PRO A 62 17.87 5.80 -14.99
C PRO A 62 17.06 7.10 -14.97
N TYR A 63 17.59 8.20 -15.53
CA TYR A 63 16.99 9.54 -15.49
C TYR A 63 16.19 9.91 -16.75
N CYS A 64 15.93 8.97 -17.67
CA CYS A 64 15.07 9.24 -18.82
C CYS A 64 13.65 9.67 -18.37
N LYS A 65 13.06 10.66 -19.05
CA LYS A 65 11.76 11.24 -18.69
C LYS A 65 10.65 10.17 -18.75
N GLY A 66 10.30 9.61 -17.61
CA GLY A 66 9.31 8.53 -17.48
C GLY A 66 9.80 7.30 -16.71
N GLY A 67 11.11 7.17 -16.48
CA GLY A 67 11.70 6.01 -15.80
C GLY A 67 11.91 4.80 -16.71
N GLU A 68 12.63 3.79 -16.20
CA GLU A 68 13.03 2.60 -16.94
C GLU A 68 11.91 1.53 -16.94
N PHE A 69 11.10 1.50 -18.00
CA PHE A 69 10.10 0.45 -18.22
C PHE A 69 10.67 -0.69 -19.07
N PRO A 70 10.63 -1.95 -18.61
CA PRO A 70 11.15 -3.08 -19.38
C PRO A 70 10.30 -3.31 -20.63
N THR A 71 10.90 -3.15 -21.80
CA THR A 71 10.35 -3.55 -23.11
C THR A 71 10.96 -4.87 -23.58
N TYR A 72 10.36 -5.52 -24.58
CA TYR A 72 10.88 -6.75 -25.20
C TYR A 72 12.32 -6.62 -25.71
N TYR A 73 12.78 -5.40 -26.01
CA TYR A 73 14.13 -5.12 -26.52
C TYR A 73 15.07 -4.55 -25.46
N THR A 74 14.74 -4.68 -24.16
CA THR A 74 15.58 -4.15 -23.09
C THR A 74 16.75 -5.09 -22.86
N HIS A 75 17.98 -4.61 -23.06
CA HIS A 75 19.20 -5.42 -23.01
C HIS A 75 19.81 -5.54 -21.60
N LYS A 76 19.13 -5.03 -20.56
CA LYS A 76 19.58 -5.06 -19.17
C LYS A 76 18.87 -6.18 -18.39
N PRO A 77 19.54 -7.30 -18.07
CA PRO A 77 18.91 -8.41 -17.35
C PRO A 77 18.42 -7.99 -15.96
N GLU A 78 19.10 -7.05 -15.31
CA GLU A 78 18.74 -6.52 -13.98
C GLU A 78 17.30 -5.98 -13.91
N THR A 79 16.84 -5.33 -14.99
CA THR A 79 15.49 -4.78 -15.08
C THR A 79 14.42 -5.86 -15.20
N VAL A 80 14.76 -6.98 -15.85
CA VAL A 80 13.89 -8.16 -16.03
C VAL A 80 13.86 -8.99 -14.75
N ILE A 81 15.02 -9.18 -14.10
CA ILE A 81 15.16 -9.95 -12.86
C ILE A 81 14.42 -9.26 -11.70
N SER A 82 14.57 -7.93 -11.57
CA SER A 82 13.87 -7.16 -10.53
C SER A 82 12.39 -6.89 -10.83
N ASN A 83 11.84 -7.36 -11.95
CA ASN A 83 10.42 -7.19 -12.27
C ASN A 83 9.53 -8.00 -11.30
N ARG A 84 9.99 -9.20 -10.89
CA ARG A 84 9.29 -10.05 -9.93
C ARG A 84 9.26 -9.42 -8.54
N THR A 85 10.39 -8.91 -8.07
CA THR A 85 10.52 -8.26 -6.76
C THR A 85 9.67 -6.98 -6.69
N ARG A 86 9.70 -6.16 -7.76
CA ARG A 86 8.92 -4.91 -7.83
C ARG A 86 7.40 -5.14 -7.85
N ASN A 87 6.92 -6.20 -8.49
CA ASN A 87 5.47 -6.42 -8.66
C ASN A 87 4.89 -7.45 -7.69
N ARG A 88 5.40 -8.69 -7.68
CA ARG A 88 4.85 -9.80 -6.89
C ARG A 88 5.30 -9.72 -5.43
N ASP A 89 6.59 -9.52 -5.19
CA ASP A 89 7.13 -9.62 -3.82
C ASP A 89 6.73 -8.43 -2.94
N ARG A 90 6.40 -7.29 -3.57
CA ARG A 90 5.76 -6.16 -2.88
C ARG A 90 4.56 -6.60 -2.06
N TRP A 91 3.72 -7.50 -2.62
CA TRP A 91 2.53 -8.03 -1.96
C TRP A 91 2.83 -9.12 -0.92
N LEU A 92 4.00 -9.77 -0.99
CA LEU A 92 4.44 -10.72 0.03
C LEU A 92 4.86 -10.00 1.32
N HIS A 93 5.40 -8.79 1.19
CA HIS A 93 5.88 -7.99 2.32
C HIS A 93 4.92 -6.88 2.75
N THR A 94 3.68 -6.85 2.23
CA THR A 94 2.71 -5.86 2.70
C THR A 94 2.40 -6.09 4.18
N PRO A 95 2.57 -5.08 5.05
CA PRO A 95 2.20 -5.20 6.45
C PRO A 95 0.69 -5.44 6.54
N LYS A 96 0.30 -6.48 7.28
CA LYS A 96 -1.10 -6.75 7.58
C LYS A 96 -1.49 -5.96 8.82
N TYR A 97 -2.26 -4.90 8.63
CA TYR A 97 -2.87 -4.15 9.73
C TYR A 97 -4.29 -4.68 10.00
N SER A 98 -4.64 -4.84 11.26
CA SER A 98 -6.02 -5.00 11.70
C SER A 98 -6.46 -3.71 12.37
N LEU A 99 -7.54 -3.10 11.86
CA LEU A 99 -8.14 -1.95 12.52
C LEU A 99 -8.93 -2.45 13.72
N THR A 100 -8.63 -1.91 14.90
CA THR A 100 -9.39 -2.19 16.12
C THR A 100 -9.78 -0.87 16.76
N ASN A 101 -10.95 -0.81 17.39
CA ASN A 101 -11.39 0.37 18.15
C ASN A 101 -10.79 0.41 19.57
N ILE A 102 -9.79 -0.43 19.83
CA ILE A 102 -9.17 -0.55 21.15
C ILE A 102 -7.81 0.12 21.07
N ASP A 103 -7.62 1.11 21.92
CA ASP A 103 -6.30 1.66 22.22
C ASP A 103 -5.56 0.67 23.15
N PHE A 104 -4.58 -0.05 22.61
CA PHE A 104 -3.83 -1.06 23.34
C PHE A 104 -2.94 -0.44 24.42
N ASP A 105 -2.35 0.73 24.15
CA ASP A 105 -1.46 1.41 25.08
C ASP A 105 -2.24 1.89 26.30
N ARG A 106 -3.38 2.55 26.07
CA ARG A 106 -4.28 2.98 27.15
C ARG A 106 -4.82 1.79 27.97
N LYS A 107 -5.10 0.66 27.31
CA LYS A 107 -5.56 -0.56 27.98
C LYS A 107 -4.47 -1.13 28.90
N GLU A 108 -3.22 -1.14 28.47
CA GLU A 108 -2.10 -1.57 29.32
C GLU A 108 -1.87 -0.61 30.49
N GLU A 109 -1.93 0.70 30.25
CA GLU A 109 -1.82 1.71 31.29
C GLU A 109 -2.87 1.49 32.38
N LEU A 110 -4.15 1.35 32.01
CA LEU A 110 -5.25 1.11 32.96
C LEU A 110 -5.05 -0.17 33.77
N LYS A 111 -4.61 -1.26 33.13
CA LYS A 111 -4.31 -2.52 33.82
C LYS A 111 -3.17 -2.35 34.82
N SER A 112 -2.13 -1.62 34.44
CA SER A 112 -0.97 -1.38 35.30
C SER A 112 -1.37 -0.55 36.53
N PHE A 113 -2.20 0.46 36.33
CA PHE A 113 -2.73 1.32 37.38
C PHE A 113 -3.61 0.54 38.35
N ASP A 114 -4.56 -0.26 37.86
CA ASP A 114 -5.41 -1.09 38.72
C ASP A 114 -4.56 -2.07 39.55
N LYS A 115 -3.58 -2.74 38.92
CA LYS A 115 -2.66 -3.63 39.64
C LYS A 115 -1.89 -2.91 40.76
N LEU A 116 -1.45 -1.68 40.53
CA LEU A 116 -0.77 -0.87 41.55
C LEU A 116 -1.73 -0.48 42.68
N ALA A 117 -2.96 -0.06 42.34
CA ALA A 117 -3.99 0.27 43.30
C ALA A 117 -4.35 -0.92 44.21
N GLN A 118 -4.49 -2.12 43.64
CA GLN A 118 -4.76 -3.34 44.43
C GLN A 118 -3.60 -3.66 45.38
N LYS A 119 -2.35 -3.58 44.90
CA LYS A 119 -1.17 -3.77 45.76
C LYS A 119 -1.13 -2.77 46.92
N HIS A 120 -1.47 -1.51 46.66
CA HIS A 120 -1.56 -0.50 47.72
C HIS A 120 -2.68 -0.84 48.71
N ARG A 121 -3.84 -1.30 48.23
CA ARG A 121 -4.95 -1.74 49.10
C ARG A 121 -4.51 -2.90 50.00
N GLU A 122 -3.85 -3.92 49.45
CA GLU A 122 -3.32 -5.07 50.20
C GLU A 122 -2.39 -4.65 51.36
N PHE A 123 -1.65 -3.55 51.22
CA PHE A 123 -0.78 -3.05 52.28
C PHE A 123 -1.55 -2.61 53.54
N TYR A 124 -2.77 -2.10 53.39
CA TYR A 124 -3.63 -1.69 54.52
C TYR A 124 -4.60 -2.78 54.96
N VAL A 125 -4.62 -3.93 54.27
CA VAL A 125 -5.42 -5.06 54.71
C VAL A 125 -4.82 -5.63 55.98
N ASP A 126 -5.66 -5.79 57.00
CA ASP A 126 -5.27 -6.41 58.25
C ASP A 126 -4.83 -7.86 58.00
N LYS A 127 -3.60 -8.19 58.40
CA LYS A 127 -3.02 -9.54 58.30
C LYS A 127 -3.50 -10.48 59.41
N SER A 128 -4.28 -9.98 60.37
CA SER A 128 -4.81 -10.77 61.48
C SER A 128 -5.75 -11.90 61.02
N GLY A 129 -6.26 -11.85 59.79
CA GLY A 129 -7.24 -12.80 59.27
C GLY A 129 -8.60 -12.71 59.97
N THR A 130 -8.78 -11.72 60.86
CA THR A 130 -10.02 -11.50 61.62
C THR A 130 -10.62 -10.16 61.25
N LEU A 131 -11.93 -10.16 60.95
CA LEU A 131 -12.65 -8.90 60.78
C LEU A 131 -12.73 -8.19 62.13
N LYS A 132 -12.37 -6.90 62.17
CA LYS A 132 -12.59 -6.08 63.37
C LYS A 132 -14.07 -6.12 63.76
N LYS A 133 -14.34 -6.46 65.02
CA LYS A 133 -15.69 -6.43 65.57
C LYS A 133 -16.24 -5.01 65.48
N VAL A 134 -17.41 -4.84 64.87
CA VAL A 134 -18.13 -3.57 64.88
C VAL A 134 -18.84 -3.43 66.23
N ASN A 135 -18.53 -2.38 66.97
CA ASN A 135 -19.08 -2.16 68.32
C ASN A 135 -20.55 -1.69 68.33
N HIS A 136 -21.08 -1.30 67.17
CA HIS A 136 -22.44 -0.81 66.99
C HIS A 136 -23.22 -1.86 66.17
N PHE A 137 -24.55 -1.93 66.35
CA PHE A 137 -25.43 -2.94 65.73
C PHE A 137 -25.28 -4.36 66.27
N MET A 138 -25.01 -4.51 67.58
CA MET A 138 -25.09 -5.83 68.22
C MET A 138 -26.55 -6.20 68.47
N ILE A 139 -26.94 -7.42 68.07
CA ILE A 139 -28.22 -7.99 68.48
C ILE A 139 -28.20 -8.12 70.02
N PRO A 140 -29.22 -7.63 70.75
CA PRO A 140 -29.25 -7.73 72.20
C PRO A 140 -29.24 -9.20 72.62
N THR A 141 -28.19 -9.59 73.33
CA THR A 141 -28.03 -10.91 73.94
C THR A 141 -28.49 -10.88 75.39
N LYS A 142 -28.75 -12.04 75.99
CA LYS A 142 -29.06 -12.12 77.42
C LYS A 142 -27.87 -11.63 78.26
N ALA A 143 -28.16 -11.02 79.42
CA ALA A 143 -27.15 -10.41 80.28
C ALA A 143 -26.06 -11.40 80.73
N GLU A 144 -26.44 -12.64 81.02
CA GLU A 144 -25.52 -13.72 81.42
C GLU A 144 -24.45 -14.02 80.35
N ASP A 145 -24.85 -14.03 79.07
CA ASP A 145 -23.95 -14.31 77.95
C ASP A 145 -22.98 -13.14 77.69
N GLN A 146 -23.41 -11.92 77.99
CA GLN A 146 -22.60 -10.71 77.84
C GLN A 146 -21.52 -10.61 78.91
N ILE A 147 -21.82 -11.04 80.14
CA ILE A 147 -20.87 -11.09 81.25
C ILE A 147 -19.76 -12.12 80.96
N LYS A 148 -20.11 -13.34 80.54
CA LYS A 148 -19.14 -14.41 80.22
C LYS A 148 -18.11 -14.01 79.17
N ARG A 149 -18.51 -13.18 78.20
CA ARG A 149 -17.65 -12.76 77.08
C ARG A 149 -16.67 -11.64 77.44
N ASN A 150 -16.92 -10.91 78.52
CA ASN A 150 -16.13 -9.76 78.97
C ASN A 150 -15.29 -10.05 80.22
N VAL A 151 -15.24 -11.30 80.69
CA VAL A 151 -14.34 -11.67 81.80
C VAL A 151 -12.91 -11.71 81.26
N PRO A 152 -11.98 -10.92 81.80
CA PRO A 152 -10.57 -11.05 81.47
C PRO A 152 -10.04 -12.40 81.99
N LEU A 153 -9.20 -13.07 81.18
CA LEU A 153 -8.43 -14.25 81.59
C LEU A 153 -7.52 -13.94 82.78
#